data_AF-A0A0U5GEE8-F1
#
_entry.id   AF-A0A0U5GEE8-F1
#
_cell.length_a   1.000
_cell.length_b   1.000
_cell.length_c   1.000
_cell.angle_alpha   90.00
_cell.angle_beta   90.00
_cell.angle_gamma   90.00
#
_symmetry.space_group_name_H-M   'P 1'
#
loop_
_entity.id
_entity.type
_entity.pdbx_description
1 polymer ?
#
loop_
_entity_poly.entity_id
_entity_poly.type
_entity_poly.pdbx_seq_one_letter_code
_entity_poly.pdbx_strand_id
1 'polypeptide(L)'
;MTLSQLAVVADEAYQLLTDGTIKQYTPTNKSTPWKTIITSNPSNVQIAANTPLGIRQSNGTVYRLTKTVQAIGSNASLLWGHDGAFWQWQKTTSKLWYMGRETGGKWEVRDTNPHTRDLAFVGDATYQIAVNGQILRYELPGRWSVVESSYSNTAIAADDHALYALKRDGQVARYDGAKWELIGGATAVQIAGGKAGIFQRQASGWIYKNTGGSTWELVDQNADNVNIAVANSAYRVTSTGEIWILRGNGSWERIKEEDAHPAPPTDSGIHPEAVYDAGFGGTSPILLRIGNGGAGQTGLVKVLAEAYIKSRVASGSKPFKVAWYKSDRTESIKYLKDGVADVGITYTQAAEDLAIEQGIALSSHYIFREHFLLTGPPSNPAKLDVNADIFHQLSTLYAAAEAGDTTPPVRFLSRYDKSATSIKDSELWIRIGQVPWAMKYSNWYHQYMAYPIQALTAAAVLNEYTLTDWGTYLSVDDAVRNQITVYKHGQDDPKDVLLMPAHLLVGAKAQDLALAKDFAAWATGKEGQAAVAGFKKRGEQVYSTAP
;
A
#
# COMPACT_ATOMS: atom_id res chain seq x y z
N MET A 1 3.49 8.76 2.48
CA MET A 1 4.07 7.45 2.85
C MET A 1 3.30 6.94 4.04
N THR A 2 2.81 5.70 3.99
CA THR A 2 2.02 5.10 5.06
C THR A 2 2.89 4.17 5.90
N LEU A 3 2.61 4.08 7.19
CA LEU A 3 3.26 3.11 8.06
C LEU A 3 2.95 1.69 7.59
N SER A 4 3.97 0.86 7.41
CA SER A 4 3.85 -0.57 7.13
C SER A 4 3.98 -1.40 8.41
N GLN A 5 4.97 -1.10 9.25
CA GLN A 5 5.20 -1.82 10.51
C GLN A 5 5.81 -0.90 11.56
N LEU A 6 5.43 -1.09 12.83
CA LEU A 6 6.09 -0.51 14.00
C LEU A 6 6.76 -1.64 14.79
N ALA A 7 8.03 -1.45 15.14
CA ALA A 7 8.78 -2.34 16.03
C ALA A 7 9.36 -1.51 17.18
N VAL A 8 9.27 -2.00 18.41
CA VAL A 8 9.73 -1.28 19.61
C VAL A 8 10.60 -2.22 20.44
N VAL A 9 11.74 -1.72 20.91
CA VAL A 9 12.71 -2.50 21.68
C VAL A 9 13.41 -1.59 22.68
N ALA A 10 13.43 -2.00 23.95
CA ALA A 10 13.88 -1.15 25.04
C ALA A 10 13.20 0.23 24.97
N ASP A 11 13.98 1.31 24.88
CA ASP A 11 13.45 2.66 24.73
C ASP A 11 13.22 3.05 23.28
N GLU A 12 13.77 2.32 22.31
CA GLU A 12 13.74 2.71 20.90
C GLU A 12 12.48 2.23 20.18
N ALA A 13 12.05 3.02 19.20
CA ALA A 13 11.02 2.64 18.24
C ALA A 13 11.55 2.75 16.82
N TYR A 14 11.06 1.87 15.96
CA TYR A 14 11.42 1.79 14.56
C TYR A 14 10.15 1.68 13.74
N GLN A 15 10.01 2.55 12.74
CA GLN A 15 8.94 2.43 11.76
C GLN A 15 9.49 2.04 10.39
N LEU A 16 8.84 1.06 9.77
CA LEU A 16 8.99 0.71 8.37
C LEU A 16 7.83 1.35 7.60
N LEU A 17 8.15 2.14 6.58
CA LEU A 17 7.18 2.74 5.67
C LEU A 17 6.94 1.85 4.45
N THR A 18 5.85 2.07 3.73
CA THR A 18 5.47 1.27 2.55
C THR A 18 6.44 1.35 1.37
N ASP A 19 7.29 2.37 1.29
CA ASP A 19 8.38 2.48 0.32
C ASP A 19 9.68 1.80 0.80
N GLY A 20 9.63 1.14 1.96
CA GLY A 20 10.75 0.47 2.60
C GLY A 20 11.75 1.40 3.31
N THR A 21 11.41 2.68 3.48
CA THR A 21 12.12 3.60 4.38
C THR A 21 12.01 3.10 5.83
N ILE A 22 13.13 3.12 6.56
CA ILE A 22 13.17 2.80 7.99
C ILE A 22 13.58 4.07 8.76
N LYS A 23 12.77 4.44 9.75
CA LYS A 23 13.07 5.53 10.69
C LYS A 23 13.22 4.99 12.10
N GLN A 24 14.12 5.60 12.87
CA GLN A 24 14.37 5.33 14.28
C GLN A 24 13.89 6.51 15.12
N TYR A 25 13.30 6.20 16.27
CA TYR A 25 12.99 7.16 17.32
C TYR A 25 13.64 6.68 18.62
N THR A 26 14.41 7.57 19.23
CA THR A 26 15.02 7.36 20.54
C THR A 26 14.45 8.41 21.48
N PRO A 27 13.61 8.04 22.46
CA PRO A 27 13.06 8.97 23.44
C PRO A 27 14.20 9.64 24.21
N THR A 28 14.19 10.96 24.26
CA THR A 28 15.04 11.74 25.18
C THR A 28 14.16 12.69 25.98
N ASN A 29 14.73 13.39 26.97
CA ASN A 29 14.01 14.43 27.73
C ASN A 29 13.61 15.66 26.88
N LYS A 30 13.91 15.66 25.58
CA LYS A 30 13.52 16.69 24.61
C LYS A 30 12.63 16.06 23.53
N SER A 31 11.75 16.87 22.93
CA SER A 31 10.93 16.47 21.77
C SER A 31 11.87 16.06 20.63
N THR A 32 12.14 14.76 20.52
CA THR A 32 13.05 14.18 19.53
C THR A 32 12.19 13.71 18.36
N PRO A 33 12.51 14.08 17.12
CA PRO A 33 11.75 13.59 15.99
C PRO A 33 12.17 12.18 15.57
N TRP A 34 11.39 11.57 14.69
CA TRP A 34 11.84 10.42 13.90
C TRP A 34 13.07 10.78 13.05
N LYS A 35 14.09 9.92 13.09
CA LYS A 35 15.29 10.03 12.25
C LYS A 35 15.28 8.96 11.17
N THR A 36 15.43 9.35 9.90
CA THR A 36 15.60 8.38 8.81
C THR A 36 16.97 7.71 8.90
N ILE A 37 16.97 6.37 8.97
CA ILE A 37 18.20 5.56 9.05
C ILE A 37 18.43 4.73 7.78
N ILE A 38 17.37 4.43 7.03
CA ILE A 38 17.44 3.83 5.69
C ILE A 38 16.40 4.52 4.82
N THR A 39 16.84 5.09 3.70
CA THR A 39 15.98 5.80 2.75
C THR A 39 15.51 4.86 1.64
N SER A 40 14.19 4.79 1.42
CA SER A 40 13.53 4.28 0.21
C SER A 40 14.15 3.00 -0.39
N ASN A 41 14.05 1.90 0.35
CA ASN A 41 14.42 0.59 -0.15
C ASN A 41 13.20 -0.34 -0.18
N PRO A 42 12.44 -0.37 -1.29
CA PRO A 42 11.19 -1.13 -1.41
C PRO A 42 11.34 -2.63 -1.19
N SER A 43 12.56 -3.16 -1.20
CA SER A 43 12.79 -4.56 -0.85
C SER A 43 12.58 -4.83 0.63
N ASN A 44 12.69 -3.83 1.52
CA ASN A 44 12.46 -3.99 2.95
C ASN A 44 10.97 -4.21 3.23
N VAL A 45 10.61 -5.38 3.77
CA VAL A 45 9.21 -5.79 3.96
C VAL A 45 8.87 -6.20 5.38
N GLN A 46 9.87 -6.33 6.26
CA GLN A 46 9.66 -6.58 7.68
C GLN A 46 10.87 -6.07 8.48
N ILE A 47 10.60 -5.49 9.64
CA ILE A 47 11.59 -5.18 10.68
C ILE A 47 11.33 -6.05 11.92
N ALA A 48 12.38 -6.46 12.61
CA ALA A 48 12.30 -7.26 13.84
C ALA A 48 12.92 -6.48 15.01
N ALA A 49 12.11 -6.22 16.03
CA ALA A 49 12.51 -5.54 17.27
C ALA A 49 13.65 -6.32 17.94
N ASN A 50 14.86 -5.75 17.92
CA ASN A 50 16.05 -6.34 18.53
C ASN A 50 17.15 -5.28 18.61
N THR A 51 18.17 -5.54 19.42
CA THR A 51 19.38 -4.73 19.48
C THR A 51 20.58 -5.60 19.11
N PRO A 52 21.08 -5.55 17.85
CA PRO A 52 20.71 -4.66 16.74
C PRO A 52 19.39 -4.99 16.04
N LEU A 53 18.77 -4.02 15.35
CA LEU A 53 17.52 -4.20 14.60
C LEU A 53 17.68 -5.23 13.47
N GLY A 54 16.69 -6.11 13.29
CA GLY A 54 16.62 -7.02 12.15
C GLY A 54 15.81 -6.45 10.99
N ILE A 55 16.24 -6.70 9.75
CA ILE A 55 15.53 -6.29 8.54
C ILE A 55 15.41 -7.50 7.61
N ARG A 56 14.21 -7.80 7.14
CA ARG A 56 13.97 -8.82 6.12
C ARG A 56 13.55 -8.17 4.81
N GLN A 57 14.18 -8.60 3.72
CA GLN A 57 13.81 -8.19 2.38
C GLN A 57 12.84 -9.17 1.71
N SER A 58 12.15 -8.72 0.68
CA SER A 58 11.14 -9.47 -0.08
C SER A 58 11.71 -10.74 -0.72
N ASN A 59 13.00 -10.72 -1.10
CA ASN A 59 13.74 -11.89 -1.58
C ASN A 59 14.19 -12.86 -0.47
N GLY A 60 13.82 -12.58 0.79
CA GLY A 60 14.15 -13.40 1.96
C GLY A 60 15.54 -13.16 2.55
N THR A 61 16.30 -12.19 2.08
CA THR A 61 17.58 -11.81 2.69
C THR A 61 17.33 -11.12 4.04
N VAL A 62 18.09 -11.52 5.06
CA VAL A 62 18.03 -10.97 6.42
C VAL A 62 19.28 -10.15 6.68
N TYR A 63 19.09 -8.96 7.22
CA TYR A 63 20.14 -8.05 7.64
C TYR A 63 20.03 -7.72 9.12
N ARG A 64 21.17 -7.46 9.76
CA ARG A 64 21.24 -6.77 11.04
C ARG A 64 21.72 -5.35 10.83
N LEU A 65 21.08 -4.38 11.47
CA LEU A 65 21.46 -2.98 11.44
C LEU A 65 22.28 -2.63 12.68
N THR A 66 23.59 -2.52 12.50
CA THR A 66 24.50 -2.00 13.54
C THR A 66 24.88 -0.56 13.18
N LYS A 67 26.18 -0.25 13.05
CA LYS A 67 26.64 0.97 12.35
C LYS A 67 26.43 0.88 10.83
N THR A 68 26.45 -0.35 10.30
CA THR A 68 26.19 -0.65 8.90
C THR A 68 25.14 -1.75 8.79
N VAL A 69 24.48 -1.81 7.64
CA VAL A 69 23.58 -2.91 7.27
C VAL A 69 24.45 -4.12 6.88
N GLN A 70 24.30 -5.24 7.60
CA GLN A 70 25.09 -6.45 7.35
C GLN A 70 24.18 -7.62 7.05
N ALA A 71 24.37 -8.28 5.91
CA ALA A 71 23.64 -9.49 5.57
C ALA A 71 24.04 -10.62 6.55
N ILE A 72 23.05 -11.29 7.12
CA ILE A 72 23.25 -12.35 8.11
C ILE A 72 22.50 -13.62 7.75
N GLY A 73 21.48 -13.59 6.90
CA GLY A 73 20.70 -14.77 6.56
C GLY A 73 20.00 -14.63 5.21
N SER A 74 19.40 -15.73 4.76
CA SER A 74 18.68 -15.82 3.49
C SER A 74 17.45 -16.74 3.60
N ASN A 75 16.59 -16.68 2.58
CA ASN A 75 15.36 -17.49 2.45
C ASN A 75 14.35 -17.31 3.59
N ALA A 76 14.46 -16.25 4.39
CA ALA A 76 13.53 -15.97 5.47
C ALA A 76 12.17 -15.53 4.92
N SER A 77 11.11 -16.15 5.42
CA SER A 77 9.73 -15.76 5.18
C SER A 77 9.18 -14.94 6.35
N LEU A 78 9.65 -15.19 7.56
CA LEU A 78 9.39 -14.41 8.77
C LEU A 78 10.70 -14.23 9.56
N LEU A 79 10.82 -13.10 10.27
CA LEU A 79 11.96 -12.75 11.11
C LEU A 79 11.47 -12.27 12.48
N TRP A 80 12.09 -12.79 13.55
CA TRP A 80 11.95 -12.29 14.91
C TRP A 80 13.32 -12.03 15.52
N GLY A 81 13.36 -11.19 16.54
CA GLY A 81 14.56 -10.95 17.31
C GLY A 81 14.24 -10.81 18.79
N HIS A 82 15.20 -11.19 19.62
CA HIS A 82 15.14 -11.10 21.07
C HIS A 82 16.55 -11.22 21.65
N ASP A 83 16.88 -10.35 22.60
CA ASP A 83 18.16 -10.35 23.33
C ASP A 83 19.41 -10.55 22.44
N GLY A 84 19.47 -9.84 21.31
CA GLY A 84 20.58 -9.90 20.36
C GLY A 84 20.63 -11.17 19.50
N ALA A 85 19.69 -12.10 19.67
CA ALA A 85 19.50 -13.27 18.83
C ALA A 85 18.41 -13.03 17.76
N PHE A 86 18.47 -13.80 16.69
CA PHE A 86 17.48 -13.79 15.62
C PHE A 86 16.89 -15.18 15.40
N TRP A 87 15.59 -15.20 15.11
CA TRP A 87 14.87 -16.38 14.64
C TRP A 87 14.33 -16.10 13.25
N GLN A 88 14.43 -17.08 12.34
CA GLN A 88 13.80 -16.97 11.03
C GLN A 88 13.05 -18.25 10.68
N TRP A 89 11.85 -18.08 10.10
CA TRP A 89 11.10 -19.19 9.52
C TRP A 89 11.29 -19.20 8.02
N GLN A 90 11.63 -20.36 7.47
CA GLN A 90 11.80 -20.58 6.03
C GLN A 90 10.64 -21.42 5.50
N LYS A 91 9.76 -20.80 4.71
CA LYS A 91 8.61 -21.48 4.09
C LYS A 91 9.02 -22.62 3.16
N THR A 92 10.14 -22.46 2.45
CA THR A 92 10.60 -23.41 1.43
C THR A 92 11.07 -24.73 2.02
N THR A 93 11.71 -24.69 3.18
CA THR A 93 12.21 -25.89 3.86
C THR A 93 11.34 -26.32 5.03
N SER A 94 10.31 -25.53 5.38
CA SER A 94 9.55 -25.67 6.63
C SER A 94 10.48 -25.82 7.83
N LYS A 95 11.40 -24.87 8.02
CA LYS A 95 12.36 -24.91 9.14
C LYS A 95 12.37 -23.60 9.90
N LEU A 96 12.49 -23.71 11.22
CA LEU A 96 12.75 -22.60 12.11
C LEU A 96 14.23 -22.61 12.45
N TRP A 97 14.89 -21.50 12.19
CA TRP A 97 16.31 -21.32 12.40
C TRP A 97 16.54 -20.27 13.48
N TYR A 98 17.65 -20.43 14.19
CA TYR A 98 18.10 -19.52 15.24
C TYR A 98 19.56 -19.16 15.03
N MET A 99 19.89 -17.91 15.34
CA MET A 99 21.25 -17.39 15.38
C MET A 99 21.41 -16.52 16.62
N GLY A 100 22.34 -16.85 17.51
CA GLY A 100 22.57 -16.10 18.73
C GLY A 100 23.92 -16.42 19.36
N ARG A 101 24.12 -16.00 20.62
CA ARG A 101 25.38 -16.20 21.36
C ARG A 101 25.74 -17.69 21.46
N GLU A 102 24.75 -18.54 21.77
CA GLU A 102 24.96 -19.99 21.95
C GLU A 102 25.40 -20.71 20.67
N THR A 103 25.05 -20.19 19.48
CA THR A 103 25.49 -20.74 18.19
C THR A 103 26.76 -20.10 17.66
N GLY A 104 27.42 -19.24 18.46
CA GLY A 104 28.55 -18.45 18.00
C GLY A 104 28.21 -17.53 16.82
N GLY A 105 26.95 -17.09 16.71
CA GLY A 105 26.48 -16.26 15.61
C GLY A 105 26.27 -17.00 14.29
N LYS A 106 26.13 -18.33 14.31
CA LYS A 106 25.79 -19.15 13.13
C LYS A 106 24.31 -19.54 13.16
N TRP A 107 23.71 -19.72 11.98
CA TRP A 107 22.35 -20.24 11.90
C TRP A 107 22.32 -21.74 12.16
N GLU A 108 21.47 -22.14 13.10
CA GLU A 108 21.19 -23.54 13.41
C GLU A 108 19.69 -23.81 13.32
N VAL A 109 19.32 -25.00 12.86
CA VAL A 109 17.92 -25.43 12.84
C VAL A 109 17.48 -25.73 14.27
N ARG A 110 16.36 -25.17 14.68
CA ARG A 110 15.72 -25.39 15.99
C ARG A 110 14.40 -26.14 15.88
N ASP A 111 13.78 -26.12 14.70
CA ASP A 111 12.59 -26.91 14.39
C ASP A 111 12.58 -27.31 12.92
N THR A 112 12.34 -28.60 12.64
CA THR A 112 12.23 -29.16 11.29
C THR A 112 10.79 -29.34 10.81
N ASN A 113 9.80 -29.07 11.67
CA ASN A 113 8.38 -29.05 11.30
C ASN A 113 7.62 -27.96 12.08
N PRO A 114 8.03 -26.69 11.98
CA PRO A 114 7.38 -25.60 12.65
C PRO A 114 6.04 -25.29 11.98
N HIS A 115 4.96 -25.41 12.75
CA HIS A 115 3.70 -24.76 12.44
C HIS A 115 3.68 -23.30 12.95
N THR A 116 4.85 -22.67 13.13
CA THR A 116 4.99 -21.33 13.74
C THR A 116 4.24 -20.26 12.95
N ARG A 117 3.28 -19.60 13.61
CA ARG A 117 2.67 -18.35 13.13
C ARG A 117 3.40 -17.13 13.69
N ASP A 118 3.72 -17.16 14.98
CA ASP A 118 4.40 -16.06 15.67
C ASP A 118 5.21 -16.56 16.87
N LEU A 119 6.16 -15.74 17.35
CA LEU A 119 7.00 -16.00 18.51
C LEU A 119 6.85 -14.91 19.58
N ALA A 120 6.94 -15.31 20.84
CA ALA A 120 7.04 -14.40 21.98
C ALA A 120 8.08 -14.90 22.99
N PHE A 121 8.66 -13.99 23.76
CA PHE A 121 9.81 -14.26 24.62
C PHE A 121 9.55 -13.75 26.03
N VAL A 122 9.75 -14.60 27.04
CA VAL A 122 9.67 -14.25 28.46
C VAL A 122 11.01 -14.60 29.10
N GLY A 123 11.86 -13.60 29.35
CA GLY A 123 13.26 -13.85 29.69
C GLY A 123 13.95 -14.70 28.60
N ASP A 124 14.55 -15.82 28.99
CA ASP A 124 15.18 -16.77 28.07
C ASP A 124 14.18 -17.77 27.43
N ALA A 125 12.94 -17.80 27.92
CA ALA A 125 11.94 -18.74 27.41
C ALA A 125 11.37 -18.26 26.07
N THR A 126 11.43 -19.13 25.06
CA THR A 126 10.82 -18.89 23.75
C THR A 126 9.51 -19.66 23.63
N TYR A 127 8.47 -18.97 23.18
CA TYR A 127 7.16 -19.54 22.91
C TYR A 127 6.80 -19.32 21.45
N GLN A 128 6.07 -20.27 20.87
CA GLN A 128 5.42 -20.09 19.58
C GLN A 128 3.92 -20.25 19.71
N ILE A 129 3.20 -19.52 18.88
CA ILE A 129 1.82 -19.87 18.55
C ILE A 129 1.81 -20.52 17.18
N ALA A 130 1.23 -21.73 17.12
CA ALA A 130 1.11 -22.47 15.89
C ALA A 130 -0.04 -21.93 15.02
N VAL A 131 -0.02 -22.22 13.72
CA VAL A 131 -1.06 -21.84 12.75
C VAL A 131 -2.45 -22.34 13.18
N ASN A 132 -2.52 -23.48 13.86
CA ASN A 132 -3.76 -24.05 14.39
C ASN A 132 -4.23 -23.38 15.72
N GLY A 133 -3.45 -22.48 16.31
CA GLY A 133 -3.76 -21.79 17.56
C GLY A 133 -3.18 -22.41 18.83
N GLN A 134 -2.51 -23.56 18.76
CA GLN A 134 -1.81 -24.12 19.93
C GLN A 134 -0.62 -23.25 20.32
N ILE A 135 -0.30 -23.20 21.61
CA ILE A 135 0.88 -22.49 22.12
C ILE A 135 1.86 -23.51 22.67
N LEU A 136 3.11 -23.41 22.22
CA LEU A 136 4.18 -24.31 22.58
C LEU A 136 5.35 -23.53 23.17
N ARG A 137 6.04 -24.14 24.14
CA ARG A 137 7.28 -23.65 24.73
C ARG A 137 8.46 -24.41 24.14
N TYR A 138 9.51 -23.69 23.79
CA TYR A 138 10.75 -24.27 23.30
C TYR A 138 11.59 -24.80 24.45
N GLU A 139 12.16 -25.99 24.26
CA GLU A 139 13.03 -26.68 25.20
C GLU A 139 14.33 -27.05 24.48
N LEU A 140 15.45 -26.61 25.06
CA LEU A 140 16.76 -26.82 24.47
C LEU A 140 17.23 -28.29 24.66
N PRO A 141 17.80 -28.93 23.63
CA PRO A 141 17.79 -28.55 22.20
C PRO A 141 16.63 -29.19 21.42
N GLY A 142 15.93 -28.38 20.61
CA GLY A 142 15.11 -28.83 19.49
C GLY A 142 13.75 -29.44 19.84
N ARG A 143 13.24 -29.27 21.06
CA ARG A 143 11.94 -29.82 21.48
C ARG A 143 10.93 -28.71 21.74
N TRP A 144 9.67 -28.96 21.39
CA TRP A 144 8.55 -28.10 21.74
C TRP A 144 7.55 -28.86 22.60
N SER A 145 7.15 -28.27 23.72
CA SER A 145 6.10 -28.80 24.60
C SER A 145 4.86 -27.93 24.50
N VAL A 146 3.69 -28.57 24.31
CA VAL A 146 2.41 -27.84 24.27
C VAL A 146 2.11 -27.33 25.68
N VAL A 147 1.95 -26.01 25.81
CA VAL A 147 1.54 -25.34 27.07
C VAL A 147 0.09 -24.85 27.02
N GLU A 148 -0.50 -24.75 25.83
CA GLU A 148 -1.93 -24.53 25.62
C GLU A 148 -2.39 -25.32 24.39
N SER A 149 -3.32 -26.26 24.59
CA SER A 149 -3.84 -27.13 23.53
C SER A 149 -5.03 -26.55 22.78
N SER A 150 -5.64 -25.47 23.28
CA SER A 150 -6.77 -24.81 22.64
C SER A 150 -6.39 -24.28 21.25
N TYR A 151 -7.30 -24.48 20.29
CA TYR A 151 -7.20 -23.95 18.93
C TYR A 151 -7.83 -22.55 18.77
N SER A 152 -8.33 -21.97 19.87
CA SER A 152 -9.00 -20.66 19.84
C SER A 152 -8.05 -19.47 19.89
N ASN A 153 -6.75 -19.66 20.10
CA ASN A 153 -5.81 -18.55 20.24
C ASN A 153 -5.42 -17.92 18.89
N THR A 154 -5.45 -16.59 18.80
CA THR A 154 -5.21 -15.80 17.59
C THR A 154 -3.91 -14.99 17.65
N ALA A 155 -3.38 -14.70 18.83
CA ALA A 155 -2.11 -14.02 19.01
C ALA A 155 -1.47 -14.36 20.37
N ILE A 156 -0.16 -14.15 20.47
CA ILE A 156 0.58 -14.16 21.73
C ILE A 156 1.35 -12.85 21.90
N ALA A 157 1.55 -12.45 23.15
CA ALA A 157 2.44 -11.35 23.53
C ALA A 157 3.13 -11.71 24.84
N ALA A 158 4.19 -11.01 25.20
CA ALA A 158 4.90 -11.24 26.46
C ALA A 158 5.26 -9.90 27.10
N ASP A 159 5.29 -9.88 28.42
CA ASP A 159 5.99 -8.85 29.19
C ASP A 159 7.20 -9.46 29.90
N ASP A 160 7.80 -8.73 30.85
CA ASP A 160 8.98 -9.18 31.60
C ASP A 160 8.69 -10.40 32.52
N HIS A 161 7.42 -10.78 32.71
CA HIS A 161 7.01 -11.76 33.72
C HIS A 161 6.19 -12.92 33.18
N ALA A 162 5.37 -12.69 32.15
CA ALA A 162 4.37 -13.64 31.71
C ALA A 162 4.16 -13.64 30.20
N LEU A 163 3.65 -14.78 29.72
CA LEU A 163 3.13 -14.92 28.37
C LEU A 163 1.63 -14.64 28.38
N TYR A 164 1.12 -14.04 27.31
CA TYR A 164 -0.29 -13.70 27.14
C TYR A 164 -0.81 -14.29 25.85
N ALA A 165 -2.05 -14.74 25.86
CA ALA A 165 -2.76 -15.26 24.70
C ALA A 165 -4.05 -14.47 24.48
N LEU A 166 -4.26 -14.06 23.22
CA LEU A 166 -5.53 -13.52 22.75
C LEU A 166 -6.34 -14.66 22.14
N LYS A 167 -7.58 -14.83 22.59
CA LYS A 167 -8.53 -15.80 22.06
C LYS A 167 -9.39 -15.18 20.95
N ARG A 168 -9.97 -16.03 20.11
CA ARG A 168 -10.82 -15.63 18.97
C ARG A 168 -12.08 -14.88 19.38
N ASP A 169 -12.58 -15.12 20.58
CA ASP A 169 -13.71 -14.40 21.18
C ASP A 169 -13.28 -13.08 21.84
N GLY A 170 -12.00 -12.71 21.77
CA GLY A 170 -11.45 -11.49 22.32
C GLY A 170 -11.05 -11.57 23.78
N GLN A 171 -11.16 -12.74 24.43
CA GLN A 171 -10.65 -12.93 25.80
C GLN A 171 -9.11 -12.91 25.83
N VAL A 172 -8.55 -12.42 26.94
CA VAL A 172 -7.11 -12.42 27.19
C VAL A 172 -6.79 -13.35 28.37
N ALA A 173 -5.85 -14.27 28.16
CA ALA A 173 -5.33 -15.17 29.20
C ALA A 173 -3.85 -14.91 29.45
N ARG A 174 -3.43 -15.05 30.71
CA ARG A 174 -2.03 -14.91 31.17
C ARG A 174 -1.49 -16.28 31.59
N TYR A 175 -0.26 -16.57 31.22
CA TYR A 175 0.51 -17.75 31.63
C TYR A 175 1.72 -17.33 32.46
N ASP A 176 1.75 -17.79 33.71
CA ASP A 176 2.80 -17.46 34.69
C ASP A 176 4.00 -18.43 34.64
N GLY A 177 4.04 -19.33 33.66
CA GLY A 177 5.02 -20.41 33.56
C GLY A 177 4.56 -21.74 34.16
N ALA A 178 3.42 -21.76 34.87
CA ALA A 178 2.81 -22.97 35.42
C ALA A 178 1.36 -23.15 34.98
N LYS A 179 0.55 -22.09 34.96
CA LYS A 179 -0.88 -22.16 34.67
C LYS A 179 -1.39 -20.98 33.85
N TRP A 180 -2.50 -21.19 33.16
CA TRP A 180 -3.25 -20.15 32.48
C TRP A 180 -4.36 -19.57 33.38
N GLU A 181 -4.51 -18.26 33.34
CA GLU A 181 -5.55 -17.51 34.04
C GLU A 181 -6.23 -16.53 33.07
N LEU A 182 -7.56 -16.50 33.03
CA LEU A 182 -8.29 -15.48 32.29
C LEU A 182 -8.19 -14.14 33.00
N ILE A 183 -7.69 -13.13 32.30
CA ILE A 183 -7.45 -11.81 32.87
C ILE A 183 -8.19 -10.69 32.14
N GLY A 184 -8.90 -10.95 31.04
CA GLY A 184 -9.61 -9.91 30.27
C GLY A 184 -10.93 -10.38 29.68
N GLY A 185 -11.81 -9.42 29.40
CA GLY A 185 -13.12 -9.66 28.77
C GLY A 185 -13.05 -9.88 27.25
N ALA A 186 -14.18 -10.30 26.66
CA ALA A 186 -14.33 -10.69 25.26
C ALA A 186 -14.41 -9.50 24.27
N THR A 187 -13.46 -8.57 24.33
CA THR A 187 -13.48 -7.34 23.50
C THR A 187 -12.15 -7.00 22.83
N ALA A 188 -11.06 -7.69 23.18
CA ALA A 188 -9.75 -7.41 22.62
C ALA A 188 -9.65 -7.92 21.17
N VAL A 189 -9.03 -7.12 20.31
CA VAL A 189 -8.68 -7.49 18.93
C VAL A 189 -7.17 -7.49 18.71
N GLN A 190 -6.41 -6.94 19.65
CA GLN A 190 -4.95 -6.96 19.68
C GLN A 190 -4.47 -6.92 21.13
N ILE A 191 -3.37 -7.61 21.42
CA ILE A 191 -2.60 -7.48 22.66
C ILE A 191 -1.15 -7.13 22.32
N ALA A 192 -0.48 -6.37 23.19
CA ALA A 192 0.94 -6.06 23.07
C ALA A 192 1.53 -5.89 24.48
N GLY A 193 2.68 -6.52 24.72
CA GLY A 193 3.34 -6.55 26.02
C GLY A 193 4.81 -6.16 25.92
N GLY A 194 5.35 -5.69 27.04
CA GLY A 194 6.75 -5.35 27.24
C GLY A 194 6.93 -4.85 28.67
N LYS A 195 8.07 -4.26 28.99
CA LYS A 195 8.36 -3.74 30.34
C LYS A 195 7.34 -2.71 30.87
N ALA A 196 6.62 -1.99 29.99
CA ALA A 196 5.53 -1.10 30.39
C ALA A 196 4.26 -1.82 30.87
N GLY A 197 4.20 -3.16 30.76
CA GLY A 197 3.07 -4.03 31.06
C GLY A 197 2.35 -4.53 29.81
N ILE A 198 1.22 -5.19 30.00
CA ILE A 198 0.35 -5.70 28.93
C ILE A 198 -0.78 -4.71 28.61
N PHE A 199 -0.98 -4.46 27.32
CA PHE A 199 -2.03 -3.60 26.78
C PHE A 199 -2.92 -4.38 25.82
N GLN A 200 -4.17 -3.96 25.69
CA GLN A 200 -5.10 -4.47 24.70
C GLN A 200 -5.75 -3.33 23.91
N ARG A 201 -6.03 -3.57 22.63
CA ARG A 201 -6.86 -2.71 21.78
C ARG A 201 -8.18 -3.41 21.53
N GLN A 202 -9.29 -2.67 21.61
CA GLN A 202 -10.62 -3.15 21.24
C GLN A 202 -10.98 -2.78 19.80
N ALA A 203 -12.02 -3.41 19.24
CA ALA A 203 -12.51 -3.10 17.90
C ALA A 203 -12.93 -1.62 17.74
N SER A 204 -13.39 -1.00 18.83
CA SER A 204 -13.73 0.43 18.91
C SER A 204 -12.53 1.38 18.77
N GLY A 205 -11.29 0.87 18.80
CA GLY A 205 -10.08 1.69 18.88
C GLY A 205 -9.61 1.97 20.31
N TRP A 206 -10.42 1.69 21.33
CA TRP A 206 -10.02 1.96 22.72
C TRP A 206 -8.86 1.09 23.18
N ILE A 207 -7.94 1.69 23.92
CA ILE A 207 -6.75 1.02 24.46
C ILE A 207 -6.86 0.96 25.98
N TYR A 208 -6.63 -0.24 26.51
CA TYR A 208 -6.61 -0.51 27.93
C TYR A 208 -5.26 -1.07 28.36
N LYS A 209 -4.83 -0.70 29.57
CA LYS A 209 -3.66 -1.26 30.26
C LYS A 209 -4.11 -2.18 31.37
N ASN A 210 -3.54 -3.38 31.48
CA ASN A 210 -3.78 -4.23 32.64
C ASN A 210 -3.03 -3.67 33.86
N THR A 211 -3.73 -3.54 34.99
CA THR A 211 -3.15 -3.04 36.25
C THR A 211 -3.03 -4.14 37.30
N GLY A 212 -3.31 -5.39 36.93
CA GLY A 212 -3.18 -6.57 37.77
C GLY A 212 -4.45 -7.42 37.79
N GLY A 213 -4.27 -8.75 37.83
CA GLY A 213 -5.37 -9.70 37.77
C GLY A 213 -6.26 -9.43 36.56
N SER A 214 -7.58 -9.38 36.79
CA SER A 214 -8.58 -9.10 35.76
C SER A 214 -8.88 -7.62 35.51
N THR A 215 -8.11 -6.69 36.12
CA THR A 215 -8.38 -5.26 36.07
C THR A 215 -7.72 -4.59 34.86
N TRP A 216 -8.51 -3.84 34.09
CA TRP A 216 -8.06 -3.09 32.92
C TRP A 216 -8.47 -1.62 33.03
N GLU A 217 -7.49 -0.73 32.93
CA GLU A 217 -7.68 0.72 32.96
C GLU A 217 -7.71 1.27 31.53
N LEU A 218 -8.70 2.11 31.21
CA LEU A 218 -8.78 2.81 29.94
C LEU A 218 -7.68 3.88 29.87
N VAL A 219 -6.75 3.74 28.92
CA VAL A 219 -5.63 4.68 28.75
C VAL A 219 -5.73 5.50 27.47
N ASP A 220 -6.58 5.10 26.52
CA ASP A 220 -6.91 5.89 25.34
C ASP A 220 -8.29 5.53 24.79
N GLN A 221 -9.09 6.53 24.44
CA GLN A 221 -10.46 6.36 23.93
C GLN A 221 -10.63 6.78 22.46
N ASN A 222 -9.55 7.05 21.73
CA ASN A 222 -9.64 7.46 20.34
C ASN A 222 -10.02 6.27 19.46
N ALA A 223 -11.02 6.47 18.60
CA ALA A 223 -11.55 5.41 17.75
C ALA A 223 -10.64 5.07 16.56
N ASP A 224 -9.70 5.96 16.24
CA ASP A 224 -8.80 5.82 15.11
C ASP A 224 -7.53 5.01 15.43
N ASN A 225 -7.34 4.52 16.65
CA ASN A 225 -6.22 3.64 16.96
C ASN A 225 -6.34 2.32 16.19
N VAL A 226 -5.36 2.00 15.36
CA VAL A 226 -5.33 0.79 14.52
C VAL A 226 -4.26 -0.21 14.95
N ASN A 227 -3.26 0.21 15.73
CA ASN A 227 -2.18 -0.66 16.19
C ASN A 227 -1.63 -0.21 17.56
N ILE A 228 -1.17 -1.18 18.37
CA ILE A 228 -0.41 -0.97 19.61
C ILE A 228 0.88 -1.79 19.60
N ALA A 229 1.96 -1.23 20.13
CA ALA A 229 3.25 -1.90 20.32
C ALA A 229 3.85 -1.48 21.66
N VAL A 230 4.49 -2.41 22.39
CA VAL A 230 4.95 -2.15 23.77
C VAL A 230 6.37 -2.65 23.98
N ALA A 231 7.21 -1.81 24.58
CA ALA A 231 8.53 -2.15 25.12
C ALA A 231 8.66 -1.49 26.51
N ASN A 232 9.69 -0.66 26.75
CA ASN A 232 9.75 0.16 27.99
C ASN A 232 8.64 1.21 28.05
N SER A 233 8.07 1.57 26.90
CA SER A 233 6.90 2.44 26.77
C SER A 233 5.89 1.81 25.82
N ALA A 234 4.62 2.19 25.96
CA ALA A 234 3.57 1.82 25.02
C ALA A 234 3.49 2.84 23.88
N TYR A 235 3.27 2.34 22.67
CA TYR A 235 3.09 3.12 21.46
C TYR A 235 1.76 2.78 20.82
N ARG A 236 1.07 3.77 20.28
CA ARG A 236 -0.15 3.60 19.49
C ARG A 236 -0.01 4.24 18.12
N VAL A 237 -0.70 3.64 17.15
CA VAL A 237 -0.75 4.11 15.77
C VAL A 237 -2.18 4.45 15.42
N THR A 238 -2.41 5.63 14.83
CA THR A 238 -3.71 6.04 14.33
C THR A 238 -3.94 5.57 12.89
N SER A 239 -5.19 5.61 12.42
CA SER A 239 -5.57 5.27 11.05
C SER A 239 -4.92 6.18 9.98
N THR A 240 -4.44 7.37 10.39
CA THR A 240 -3.68 8.29 9.54
C THR A 240 -2.18 7.99 9.53
N GLY A 241 -1.72 7.02 10.33
CA GLY A 241 -0.32 6.63 10.45
C GLY A 241 0.48 7.44 11.48
N GLU A 242 -0.17 8.27 12.31
CA GLU A 242 0.52 9.00 13.38
C GLU A 242 0.89 8.05 14.51
N ILE A 243 2.10 8.22 15.06
CA ILE A 243 2.61 7.40 16.15
C ILE A 243 2.72 8.24 17.41
N TRP A 244 2.18 7.71 18.50
CA TRP A 244 2.15 8.36 19.80
C TRP A 244 2.81 7.44 20.83
N ILE A 245 3.53 8.02 21.79
CA ILE A 245 4.17 7.34 22.91
C ILE A 245 3.46 7.68 24.22
N LEU A 246 3.19 6.68 25.05
CA LEU A 246 2.67 6.87 26.40
C LEU A 246 3.80 7.28 27.34
N ARG A 247 3.69 8.48 27.91
CA ARG A 247 4.66 9.02 28.86
C ARG A 247 4.39 8.54 30.28
N GLY A 248 5.42 8.60 31.14
CA GLY A 248 5.33 8.14 32.53
C GLY A 248 4.30 8.88 33.40
N ASN A 249 3.85 10.06 32.98
CA ASN A 249 2.75 10.81 33.60
C ASN A 249 1.35 10.35 33.12
N GLY A 250 1.27 9.29 32.30
CA GLY A 250 0.02 8.77 31.75
C GLY A 250 -0.50 9.48 30.49
N SER A 251 0.17 10.53 29.99
CA SER A 251 -0.26 11.24 28.78
C SER A 251 0.33 10.63 27.51
N TRP A 252 -0.46 10.60 26.44
CA TRP A 252 0.04 10.31 25.09
C TRP A 252 0.69 11.55 24.47
N GLU A 253 1.93 11.40 24.01
CA GLU A 253 2.64 12.42 23.25
C GLU A 253 2.84 11.97 21.82
N ARG A 254 2.48 12.83 20.86
CA ARG A 254 2.73 12.58 19.44
C ARG A 254 4.23 12.66 19.17
N ILE A 255 4.78 11.64 18.54
CA ILE A 255 6.16 11.68 18.05
C ILE A 255 6.16 12.55 16.80
N LYS A 256 6.97 13.61 16.84
CA LYS A 256 7.10 14.52 15.70
C LYS A 256 7.94 13.87 14.60
N GLU A 257 7.65 14.27 13.37
CA GLU A 257 8.60 14.07 12.28
C GLU A 257 9.74 15.07 12.41
N GLU A 258 10.89 14.80 11.79
CA GLU A 258 12.04 15.71 11.82
C GLU A 258 11.63 17.08 11.31
N ASP A 259 11.76 18.11 12.17
CA ASP A 259 11.59 19.50 11.78
C ASP A 259 12.65 19.76 10.70
N ALA A 260 12.21 19.84 9.44
CA ALA A 260 13.07 20.27 8.36
C ALA A 260 13.60 21.66 8.72
N HIS A 261 14.92 21.80 8.97
CA HIS A 261 15.58 23.09 8.88
C HIS A 261 15.14 23.78 7.58
N PRO A 262 14.95 25.12 7.57
CA PRO A 262 14.35 25.81 6.44
C PRO A 262 15.31 25.81 5.26
N ALA A 263 15.24 24.75 4.48
CA ALA A 263 15.67 24.71 3.09
C ALA A 263 14.63 25.49 2.27
N PRO A 264 15.05 26.16 1.18
CA PRO A 264 14.13 26.84 0.27
C PRO A 264 13.05 25.85 -0.22
N PRO A 265 11.87 26.34 -0.63
CA PRO A 265 10.61 25.59 -0.55
C PRO A 265 10.68 24.17 -1.13
N THR A 266 10.45 23.22 -0.20
CA THR A 266 9.83 21.89 -0.32
C THR A 266 10.40 20.91 -1.35
N ASP A 267 11.07 19.86 -0.86
CA ASP A 267 11.10 18.56 -1.54
C ASP A 267 10.28 17.56 -0.72
N SER A 268 9.11 17.19 -1.24
CA SER A 268 8.19 16.20 -0.65
C SER A 268 8.76 14.77 -0.59
N GLY A 269 10.02 14.56 -1.02
CA GLY A 269 10.57 13.23 -1.33
C GLY A 269 9.86 12.55 -2.51
N ILE A 270 8.85 13.22 -3.06
CA ILE A 270 8.14 12.87 -4.28
C ILE A 270 8.79 13.74 -5.34
N HIS A 271 9.49 13.11 -6.26
CA HIS A 271 10.11 13.77 -7.40
C HIS A 271 9.21 13.64 -8.63
N PRO A 272 9.29 14.58 -9.58
CA PRO A 272 8.60 14.41 -10.84
C PRO A 272 9.19 13.22 -11.61
N GLU A 273 8.31 12.42 -12.21
CA GLU A 273 8.66 11.35 -13.14
C GLU A 273 9.32 11.93 -14.40
N ALA A 274 8.84 13.10 -14.85
CA ALA A 274 9.44 13.83 -15.96
C ALA A 274 9.24 15.35 -15.80
N VAL A 275 10.14 16.12 -16.41
CA VAL A 275 10.06 17.58 -16.48
C VAL A 275 10.17 18.01 -17.94
N TYR A 276 9.23 18.85 -18.39
CA TYR A 276 9.11 19.30 -19.77
C TYR A 276 9.47 20.78 -19.89
N ASP A 277 10.28 21.13 -20.87
CA ASP A 277 10.76 22.50 -21.12
C ASP A 277 10.45 23.01 -22.54
N ALA A 278 9.76 22.19 -23.34
CA ALA A 278 9.38 22.48 -24.72
C ALA A 278 10.55 22.84 -25.67
N GLY A 279 11.78 22.44 -25.34
CA GLY A 279 12.98 22.72 -26.13
C GLY A 279 13.58 24.11 -25.92
N PHE A 280 13.08 24.89 -24.96
CA PHE A 280 13.66 26.20 -24.63
C PHE A 280 14.97 26.08 -23.82
N GLY A 281 15.23 24.92 -23.20
CA GLY A 281 16.48 24.62 -22.49
C GLY A 281 16.79 25.51 -21.28
N GLY A 282 17.88 25.21 -20.57
CA GLY A 282 18.46 26.10 -19.55
C GLY A 282 17.92 25.95 -18.10
N THR A 283 18.20 26.98 -17.29
CA THR A 283 17.93 27.02 -15.83
C THR A 283 16.52 27.53 -15.48
N SER A 284 15.58 27.47 -16.43
CA SER A 284 14.19 27.90 -16.21
C SER A 284 13.55 27.15 -15.03
N PRO A 285 12.76 27.84 -14.19
CA PRO A 285 12.12 27.24 -13.03
C PRO A 285 10.96 26.32 -13.44
N ILE A 286 10.64 25.34 -12.60
CA ILE A 286 9.38 24.61 -12.67
C ILE A 286 8.30 25.54 -12.08
N LEU A 287 7.27 25.86 -12.87
CA LEU A 287 6.17 26.73 -12.42
C LEU A 287 4.83 26.01 -12.34
N LEU A 288 4.70 24.84 -12.95
CA LEU A 288 3.48 24.04 -12.93
C LEU A 288 3.79 22.58 -12.69
N ARG A 289 3.05 21.95 -11.78
CA ARG A 289 3.20 20.54 -11.39
C ARG A 289 1.88 19.82 -11.60
N ILE A 290 1.90 18.75 -12.39
CA ILE A 290 0.72 17.98 -12.80
C ILE A 290 0.78 16.59 -12.16
N GLY A 291 -0.21 16.23 -11.36
CA GLY A 291 -0.40 14.86 -10.86
C GLY A 291 -1.27 14.04 -11.80
N ASN A 292 -0.77 12.94 -12.36
CA ASN A 292 -1.57 12.03 -13.19
C ASN A 292 -0.86 10.67 -13.40
N GLY A 293 -1.64 9.63 -13.70
CA GLY A 293 -1.14 8.30 -14.03
C GLY A 293 -1.13 8.05 -15.53
N GLY A 294 -2.27 7.61 -16.06
CA GLY A 294 -2.42 7.07 -17.41
C GLY A 294 -2.00 8.04 -18.53
N ALA A 295 -2.55 9.25 -18.57
CA ALA A 295 -2.23 10.24 -19.59
C ALA A 295 -0.76 10.69 -19.57
N GLY A 296 -0.11 10.61 -18.41
CA GLY A 296 1.33 10.84 -18.30
C GLY A 296 2.14 9.70 -18.90
N GLN A 297 1.79 8.45 -18.60
CA GLN A 297 2.44 7.26 -19.16
C GLN A 297 2.23 7.12 -20.67
N THR A 298 1.07 7.52 -21.18
CA THR A 298 0.85 7.54 -22.64
C THR A 298 1.67 8.66 -23.30
N GLY A 299 1.95 9.75 -22.59
CA GLY A 299 2.70 10.90 -23.08
C GLY A 299 1.84 12.11 -23.42
N LEU A 300 0.52 12.05 -23.21
CA LEU A 300 -0.35 13.21 -23.39
C LEU A 300 0.04 14.36 -22.45
N VAL A 301 0.45 14.09 -21.20
CA VAL A 301 0.88 15.15 -20.28
C VAL A 301 2.09 15.91 -20.84
N LYS A 302 3.03 15.22 -21.50
CA LYS A 302 4.14 15.87 -22.22
C LYS A 302 3.62 16.81 -23.31
N VAL A 303 2.71 16.32 -24.15
CA VAL A 303 2.15 17.11 -25.26
C VAL A 303 1.41 18.35 -24.77
N LEU A 304 0.56 18.20 -23.74
CA LEU A 304 -0.15 19.32 -23.12
C LEU A 304 0.82 20.32 -22.50
N ALA A 305 1.80 19.84 -21.74
CA ALA A 305 2.82 20.67 -21.09
C ALA A 305 3.62 21.48 -22.11
N GLU A 306 4.15 20.83 -23.15
CA GLU A 306 4.99 21.49 -24.15
C GLU A 306 4.19 22.47 -25.00
N ALA A 307 2.95 22.14 -25.37
CA ALA A 307 2.07 23.05 -26.10
C ALA A 307 1.71 24.28 -25.26
N TYR A 308 1.44 24.11 -23.97
CA TYR A 308 1.16 25.21 -23.05
C TYR A 308 2.37 26.12 -22.81
N ILE A 309 3.56 25.54 -22.62
CA ILE A 309 4.80 26.35 -22.50
C ILE A 309 4.99 27.18 -23.77
N LYS A 310 4.85 26.58 -24.95
CA LYS A 310 4.99 27.28 -26.24
C LYS A 310 3.97 28.41 -26.41
N SER A 311 2.69 28.19 -26.08
CA SER A 311 1.67 29.22 -26.19
C SER A 311 1.96 30.40 -25.27
N ARG A 312 2.32 30.13 -24.00
CA ARG A 312 2.66 31.17 -23.01
C ARG A 312 3.90 31.96 -23.39
N VAL A 313 4.95 31.32 -23.89
CA VAL A 313 6.17 31.99 -24.36
C VAL A 313 5.89 32.84 -25.59
N ALA A 314 5.10 32.33 -26.56
CA ALA A 314 4.67 33.11 -27.72
C ALA A 314 3.85 34.35 -27.34
N SER A 315 3.08 34.29 -26.24
CA SER A 315 2.36 35.43 -25.66
C SER A 315 3.20 36.31 -24.73
N GLY A 316 4.53 36.14 -24.69
CA GLY A 316 5.46 37.01 -23.97
C GLY A 316 5.86 36.57 -22.56
N SER A 317 5.47 35.38 -22.11
CA SER A 317 5.97 34.81 -20.85
C SER A 317 7.44 34.40 -20.98
N LYS A 318 8.22 34.50 -19.90
CA LYS A 318 9.56 33.88 -19.85
C LYS A 318 9.45 32.35 -19.93
N PRO A 319 10.42 31.64 -20.53
CA PRO A 319 10.41 30.18 -20.55
C PRO A 319 10.40 29.58 -19.13
N PHE A 320 9.55 28.58 -18.93
CA PHE A 320 9.38 27.83 -17.68
C PHE A 320 9.23 26.33 -17.96
N LYS A 321 9.28 25.52 -16.90
CA LYS A 321 9.14 24.07 -16.97
C LYS A 321 7.83 23.61 -16.33
N VAL A 322 7.30 22.51 -16.86
CA VAL A 322 6.15 21.80 -16.29
C VAL A 322 6.64 20.44 -15.81
N ALA A 323 6.39 20.11 -14.55
CA ALA A 323 6.78 18.85 -13.94
C ALA A 323 5.57 17.91 -13.87
N TRP A 324 5.76 16.66 -14.26
CA TRP A 324 4.75 15.61 -14.14
C TRP A 324 5.11 14.66 -13.00
N TYR A 325 4.17 14.49 -12.09
CA TYR A 325 4.21 13.57 -10.98
C TYR A 325 3.32 12.38 -11.32
N LYS A 326 3.95 11.21 -11.45
CA LYS A 326 3.23 9.96 -11.72
C LYS A 326 2.44 9.54 -10.48
N SER A 327 1.13 9.43 -10.62
CA SER A 327 0.22 9.15 -9.50
C SER A 327 -1.09 8.52 -9.94
N ASP A 328 -1.67 7.66 -9.10
CA ASP A 328 -3.07 7.26 -9.26
C ASP A 328 -4.05 8.38 -8.84
N ARG A 329 -5.37 8.11 -8.88
CA ARG A 329 -6.40 9.08 -8.44
C ARG A 329 -6.24 9.49 -6.97
N THR A 330 -6.01 8.53 -6.07
CA THR A 330 -5.87 8.76 -4.63
C THR A 330 -4.65 9.62 -4.36
N GLU A 331 -3.52 9.27 -4.97
CA GLU A 331 -2.26 9.99 -4.88
C GLU A 331 -2.38 11.39 -5.47
N SER A 332 -3.02 11.54 -6.64
CA SER A 332 -3.19 12.85 -7.27
C SER A 332 -4.00 13.80 -6.38
N ILE A 333 -5.13 13.35 -5.82
CA ILE A 333 -5.92 14.17 -4.87
C ILE A 333 -5.11 14.47 -3.61
N LYS A 334 -4.32 13.51 -3.11
CA LYS A 334 -3.40 13.74 -1.99
C LYS A 334 -2.32 14.78 -2.33
N TYR A 335 -1.77 14.75 -3.54
CA TYR A 335 -0.77 15.71 -4.01
C TYR A 335 -1.35 17.12 -4.09
N LEU A 336 -2.62 17.27 -4.47
CA LEU A 336 -3.33 18.56 -4.40
C LEU A 336 -3.52 19.01 -2.94
N LYS A 337 -3.93 18.10 -2.05
CA LYS A 337 -4.15 18.38 -0.63
C LYS A 337 -2.88 18.86 0.08
N ASP A 338 -1.74 18.30 -0.31
CA ASP A 338 -0.43 18.56 0.30
C ASP A 338 0.35 19.66 -0.43
N GLY A 339 -0.14 20.16 -1.57
CA GLY A 339 0.56 21.17 -2.37
C GLY A 339 1.79 20.64 -3.13
N VAL A 340 1.85 19.32 -3.36
CA VAL A 340 2.88 18.66 -4.18
C VAL A 340 2.63 18.87 -5.67
N ALA A 341 1.36 18.86 -6.09
CA ALA A 341 0.92 19.18 -7.44
C ALA A 341 0.02 20.40 -7.43
N ASP A 342 0.05 21.17 -8.52
CA ASP A 342 -0.78 22.36 -8.72
C ASP A 342 -2.12 21.99 -9.36
N VAL A 343 -2.08 21.02 -10.28
CA VAL A 343 -3.26 20.44 -10.93
C VAL A 343 -3.18 18.92 -10.94
N GLY A 344 -4.33 18.25 -10.95
CA GLY A 344 -4.43 16.79 -11.00
C GLY A 344 -5.38 16.36 -12.10
N ILE A 345 -5.02 15.36 -12.90
CA ILE A 345 -5.93 14.78 -13.91
C ILE A 345 -6.44 13.44 -13.38
N THR A 346 -7.74 13.36 -13.11
CA THR A 346 -8.43 12.19 -12.54
C THR A 346 -9.56 11.71 -13.45
N TYR A 347 -10.12 10.54 -13.11
CA TYR A 347 -11.07 9.81 -13.96
C TYR A 347 -12.32 9.36 -13.18
N THR A 348 -12.69 10.06 -12.11
CA THR A 348 -13.72 9.58 -11.18
C THR A 348 -14.47 10.75 -10.55
N GLN A 349 -15.62 11.08 -11.13
CA GLN A 349 -16.46 12.22 -10.74
C GLN A 349 -16.74 12.28 -9.23
N ALA A 350 -17.17 11.16 -8.62
CA ALA A 350 -17.48 11.14 -7.19
C ALA A 350 -16.28 11.51 -6.29
N ALA A 351 -15.06 11.18 -6.71
CA ALA A 351 -13.86 11.55 -5.96
C ALA A 351 -13.43 13.01 -6.22
N GLU A 352 -13.70 13.51 -7.42
CA GLU A 352 -13.49 14.91 -7.81
C GLU A 352 -14.43 15.83 -7.02
N ASP A 353 -15.72 15.49 -6.96
CA ASP A 353 -16.74 16.21 -6.19
C ASP A 353 -16.36 16.25 -4.71
N LEU A 354 -15.99 15.10 -4.13
CA LEU A 354 -15.55 15.02 -2.74
C LEU A 354 -14.29 15.86 -2.48
N ALA A 355 -13.35 15.91 -3.43
CA ALA A 355 -12.15 16.74 -3.30
C ALA A 355 -12.50 18.24 -3.30
N ILE A 356 -13.51 18.66 -4.06
CA ILE A 356 -14.03 20.03 -4.04
C ILE A 356 -14.76 20.33 -2.72
N GLU A 357 -15.65 19.44 -2.30
CA GLU A 357 -16.40 19.57 -1.03
C GLU A 357 -15.47 19.69 0.18
N GLN A 358 -14.35 18.95 0.18
CA GLN A 358 -13.33 19.00 1.23
C GLN A 358 -12.37 20.19 1.12
N GLY A 359 -12.53 21.05 0.12
CA GLY A 359 -11.64 22.19 -0.14
C GLY A 359 -10.22 21.78 -0.55
N ILE A 360 -10.01 20.55 -1.02
CA ILE A 360 -8.73 20.07 -1.56
C ILE A 360 -8.51 20.65 -2.96
N ALA A 361 -9.56 20.63 -3.79
CA ALA A 361 -9.58 21.24 -5.11
C ALA A 361 -10.56 22.42 -5.13
N LEU A 362 -10.29 23.41 -5.98
CA LEU A 362 -11.15 24.59 -6.14
C LEU A 362 -12.14 24.47 -7.30
N SER A 363 -11.81 23.64 -8.29
CA SER A 363 -12.62 23.46 -9.50
C SER A 363 -12.21 22.17 -10.22
N SER A 364 -13.14 21.61 -11.00
CA SER A 364 -12.96 20.47 -11.88
C SER A 364 -13.32 20.87 -13.31
N HIS A 365 -12.52 20.42 -14.30
CA HIS A 365 -12.63 20.82 -15.71
C HIS A 365 -12.55 19.59 -16.61
N TYR A 366 -13.54 19.35 -17.46
CA TYR A 366 -13.55 18.19 -18.37
C TYR A 366 -12.57 18.45 -19.51
N ILE A 367 -11.49 17.66 -19.61
CA ILE A 367 -10.40 17.93 -20.56
C ILE A 367 -10.25 16.92 -21.68
N PHE A 368 -10.63 15.66 -21.51
CA PHE A 368 -10.66 14.66 -22.59
C PHE A 368 -11.45 13.41 -22.18
N ARG A 369 -11.75 12.57 -23.16
CA ARG A 369 -12.41 11.26 -23.00
C ARG A 369 -11.43 10.14 -23.35
N GLU A 370 -11.31 9.19 -22.44
CA GLU A 370 -10.62 7.90 -22.62
C GLU A 370 -11.68 6.79 -22.56
N HIS A 371 -11.32 5.58 -22.99
CA HIS A 371 -12.25 4.49 -23.18
C HIS A 371 -11.69 3.20 -22.58
N PHE A 372 -12.48 2.56 -21.72
CA PHE A 372 -12.16 1.22 -21.24
C PHE A 372 -12.34 0.18 -22.34
N LEU A 373 -11.51 -0.85 -22.30
CA LEU A 373 -11.57 -2.03 -23.14
C LEU A 373 -11.75 -3.27 -22.29
N LEU A 374 -12.66 -4.15 -22.69
CA LEU A 374 -12.59 -5.56 -22.28
C LEU A 374 -11.70 -6.29 -23.29
N THR A 375 -10.61 -6.87 -22.79
CA THR A 375 -9.64 -7.63 -23.59
C THR A 375 -9.51 -9.06 -23.07
N GLY A 376 -8.98 -9.95 -23.89
CA GLY A 376 -8.67 -11.33 -23.49
C GLY A 376 -7.93 -12.12 -24.57
N PRO A 377 -7.68 -13.42 -24.36
CA PRO A 377 -6.90 -14.23 -25.29
C PRO A 377 -7.65 -14.47 -26.61
N PRO A 378 -6.96 -14.49 -27.77
CA PRO A 378 -7.56 -14.75 -29.09
C PRO A 378 -8.33 -16.08 -29.19
N SER A 379 -7.98 -17.08 -28.36
CA SER A 379 -8.69 -18.36 -28.30
C SER A 379 -10.13 -18.26 -27.79
N ASN A 380 -10.51 -17.14 -27.17
CA ASN A 380 -11.83 -16.85 -26.63
C ASN A 380 -12.47 -18.03 -25.83
N PRO A 381 -11.83 -18.56 -24.78
CA PRO A 381 -12.34 -19.71 -24.05
C PRO A 381 -13.72 -19.46 -23.41
N ALA A 382 -14.05 -18.21 -23.08
CA ALA A 382 -15.37 -17.83 -22.58
C ALA A 382 -16.43 -17.67 -23.69
N LYS A 383 -16.04 -17.75 -24.97
CA LYS A 383 -16.92 -17.57 -26.14
C LYS A 383 -17.71 -16.25 -26.11
N LEU A 384 -17.04 -15.16 -25.75
CA LEU A 384 -17.66 -13.84 -25.73
C LEU A 384 -18.13 -13.44 -27.14
N ASP A 385 -19.38 -12.99 -27.24
CA ASP A 385 -19.92 -12.33 -28.44
C ASP A 385 -19.55 -10.84 -28.41
N VAL A 386 -18.78 -10.40 -29.40
CA VAL A 386 -18.32 -9.02 -29.54
C VAL A 386 -19.47 -8.01 -29.74
N ASN A 387 -20.64 -8.47 -30.20
CA ASN A 387 -21.81 -7.62 -30.39
C ASN A 387 -22.63 -7.45 -29.11
N ALA A 388 -22.46 -8.35 -28.13
CA ALA A 388 -23.18 -8.28 -26.87
C ALA A 388 -22.74 -7.05 -26.03
N ASP A 389 -23.62 -6.57 -25.16
CA ASP A 389 -23.28 -5.52 -24.20
C ASP A 389 -22.29 -6.04 -23.15
N ILE A 390 -21.62 -5.12 -22.45
CA ILE A 390 -20.56 -5.46 -21.49
C ILE A 390 -21.06 -6.33 -20.33
N PHE A 391 -22.30 -6.16 -19.88
CA PHE A 391 -22.86 -6.94 -18.77
C PHE A 391 -23.15 -8.37 -19.20
N HIS A 392 -23.65 -8.56 -20.42
CA HIS A 392 -23.81 -9.89 -21.00
C HIS A 392 -22.46 -10.60 -21.20
N GLN A 393 -21.44 -9.88 -21.71
CA GLN A 393 -20.09 -10.44 -21.85
C GLN A 393 -19.50 -10.87 -20.49
N LEU A 394 -19.64 -10.04 -19.44
CA LEU A 394 -19.16 -10.40 -18.10
C LEU A 394 -19.94 -11.56 -17.48
N SER A 395 -21.25 -11.65 -17.72
CA SER A 395 -22.07 -12.79 -17.27
C SER A 395 -21.63 -14.09 -17.95
N THR A 396 -21.27 -14.02 -19.23
CA THR A 396 -20.73 -15.15 -20.01
C THR A 396 -19.36 -15.56 -19.50
N LEU A 397 -18.48 -14.59 -19.23
CA LEU A 397 -17.17 -14.82 -18.62
C LEU A 397 -17.30 -15.52 -17.27
N TYR A 398 -18.15 -15.00 -16.38
CA TYR A 398 -18.45 -15.61 -15.08
C TYR A 398 -18.89 -17.07 -15.20
N ALA A 399 -19.87 -17.36 -16.06
CA ALA A 399 -20.39 -18.71 -16.23
C ALA A 399 -19.31 -19.69 -16.73
N ALA A 400 -18.49 -19.27 -17.68
CA ALA A 400 -17.40 -20.09 -18.21
C ALA A 400 -16.27 -20.29 -17.19
N ALA A 401 -15.99 -19.28 -16.37
CA ALA A 401 -14.97 -19.36 -15.33
C ALA A 401 -15.39 -20.27 -14.16
N GLU A 402 -16.68 -20.24 -13.76
CA GLU A 402 -17.23 -21.14 -12.76
C GLU A 402 -17.31 -22.60 -13.24
N ALA A 403 -17.62 -22.82 -14.52
CA ALA A 403 -17.64 -24.18 -15.09
C ALA A 403 -16.25 -24.84 -15.08
N GLY A 404 -15.19 -24.06 -15.34
CA GLY A 404 -13.81 -24.51 -15.20
C GLY A 404 -13.38 -25.61 -16.18
N ASP A 405 -14.14 -25.84 -17.26
CA ASP A 405 -13.97 -26.94 -18.23
C ASP A 405 -13.43 -26.48 -19.59
N THR A 406 -12.87 -25.27 -19.65
CA THR A 406 -12.32 -24.65 -20.86
C THR A 406 -10.79 -24.78 -20.93
N THR A 407 -10.24 -24.71 -22.15
CA THR A 407 -8.79 -24.70 -22.38
C THR A 407 -8.42 -23.53 -23.28
N PRO A 408 -7.63 -22.54 -22.80
CA PRO A 408 -7.16 -22.37 -21.42
C PRO A 408 -8.32 -22.07 -20.45
N PRO A 409 -8.14 -22.24 -19.13
CA PRO A 409 -9.17 -21.91 -18.16
C PRO A 409 -9.52 -20.42 -18.21
N VAL A 410 -10.81 -20.09 -18.18
CA VAL A 410 -11.27 -18.69 -18.14
C VAL A 410 -10.87 -18.06 -16.81
N ARG A 411 -10.11 -16.97 -16.90
CA ARG A 411 -9.65 -16.15 -15.77
C ARG A 411 -9.79 -14.67 -16.10
N PHE A 412 -9.97 -13.86 -15.07
CA PHE A 412 -10.04 -12.40 -15.16
C PHE A 412 -8.96 -11.77 -14.30
N LEU A 413 -8.04 -11.03 -14.92
CA LEU A 413 -7.00 -10.27 -14.22
C LEU A 413 -7.57 -8.91 -13.78
N SER A 414 -7.65 -8.72 -12.47
CA SER A 414 -7.90 -7.43 -11.84
C SER A 414 -6.61 -6.86 -11.28
N ARG A 415 -6.41 -5.55 -11.47
CA ARG A 415 -5.28 -4.84 -10.87
C ARG A 415 -5.39 -4.75 -9.34
N TYR A 416 -6.60 -4.81 -8.77
CA TYR A 416 -6.85 -4.84 -7.33
C TYR A 416 -6.09 -3.75 -6.53
N ASP A 417 -5.88 -2.58 -7.13
CA ASP A 417 -4.97 -1.53 -6.67
C ASP A 417 -5.67 -0.19 -6.40
N LYS A 418 -7.01 -0.15 -6.37
CA LYS A 418 -7.84 1.07 -6.21
C LYS A 418 -7.71 2.11 -7.33
N SER A 419 -7.09 1.75 -8.45
CA SER A 419 -7.05 2.59 -9.66
C SER A 419 -8.44 2.74 -10.29
N ALA A 420 -8.59 3.66 -11.25
CA ALA A 420 -9.84 3.82 -12.00
C ALA A 420 -10.28 2.51 -12.67
N THR A 421 -9.32 1.72 -13.19
CA THR A 421 -9.59 0.39 -13.76
C THR A 421 -10.09 -0.60 -12.72
N SER A 422 -9.48 -0.62 -11.51
CA SER A 422 -9.89 -1.49 -10.40
C SER A 422 -11.22 -1.07 -9.77
N ILE A 423 -11.63 0.20 -9.91
CA ILE A 423 -12.97 0.64 -9.52
C ILE A 423 -13.97 0.19 -10.58
N LYS A 424 -13.64 0.37 -11.87
CA LYS A 424 -14.53 0.03 -12.97
C LYS A 424 -14.78 -1.47 -13.07
N ASP A 425 -13.77 -2.32 -12.98
CA ASP A 425 -13.99 -3.78 -13.01
C ASP A 425 -14.89 -4.22 -11.85
N SER A 426 -14.67 -3.70 -10.64
CA SER A 426 -15.48 -3.97 -9.45
C SER A 426 -16.92 -3.50 -9.64
N GLU A 427 -17.13 -2.29 -10.18
CA GLU A 427 -18.45 -1.76 -10.51
C GLU A 427 -19.18 -2.68 -11.50
N LEU A 428 -18.50 -3.11 -12.56
CA LEU A 428 -19.09 -3.95 -13.60
C LEU A 428 -19.48 -5.34 -13.05
N TRP A 429 -18.63 -5.96 -12.22
CA TRP A 429 -18.93 -7.23 -11.55
C TRP A 429 -20.15 -7.10 -10.62
N ILE A 430 -20.20 -6.06 -9.79
CA ILE A 430 -21.32 -5.80 -8.87
C ILE A 430 -22.62 -5.63 -9.64
N ARG A 431 -22.61 -4.93 -10.78
CA ARG A 431 -23.81 -4.69 -11.60
C ARG A 431 -24.44 -5.95 -12.17
N ILE A 432 -23.69 -7.04 -12.33
CA ILE A 432 -24.22 -8.36 -12.71
C ILE A 432 -24.48 -9.26 -11.50
N GLY A 433 -24.45 -8.70 -10.29
CA GLY A 433 -24.70 -9.42 -9.03
C GLY A 433 -23.53 -10.29 -8.56
N GLN A 434 -22.32 -10.08 -9.09
CA GLN A 434 -21.14 -10.86 -8.73
C GLN A 434 -20.15 -10.04 -7.88
N VAL A 435 -19.55 -10.70 -6.88
CA VAL A 435 -18.50 -10.11 -6.02
C VAL A 435 -17.32 -11.09 -5.91
N PRO A 436 -16.51 -11.26 -6.98
CA PRO A 436 -15.50 -12.32 -7.06
C PRO A 436 -14.44 -12.29 -5.94
N TRP A 437 -14.23 -11.13 -5.32
CA TRP A 437 -13.29 -10.91 -4.22
C TRP A 437 -13.86 -11.20 -2.81
N ALA A 438 -15.14 -11.56 -2.68
CA ALA A 438 -15.78 -11.78 -1.38
C ALA A 438 -15.37 -13.11 -0.70
N MET A 439 -15.93 -13.42 0.48
CA MET A 439 -15.52 -14.57 1.31
C MET A 439 -15.66 -15.94 0.63
N LYS A 440 -16.57 -16.10 -0.34
CA LYS A 440 -16.53 -17.22 -1.28
C LYS A 440 -15.68 -16.81 -2.49
N TYR A 441 -14.37 -16.73 -2.25
CA TYR A 441 -13.43 -16.20 -3.23
C TYR A 441 -13.45 -16.99 -4.54
N SER A 442 -13.54 -16.26 -5.66
CA SER A 442 -13.52 -16.84 -6.99
C SER A 442 -12.08 -17.01 -7.47
N ASN A 443 -11.59 -18.25 -7.53
CA ASN A 443 -10.18 -18.54 -7.88
C ASN A 443 -9.77 -18.07 -9.29
N TRP A 444 -10.73 -17.86 -10.19
CA TRP A 444 -10.52 -17.32 -11.53
C TRP A 444 -10.37 -15.79 -11.56
N TYR A 445 -10.69 -15.08 -10.47
CA TYR A 445 -10.48 -13.63 -10.32
C TYR A 445 -9.06 -13.36 -9.82
N HIS A 446 -8.13 -13.22 -10.76
CA HIS A 446 -6.70 -13.07 -10.51
C HIS A 446 -6.37 -11.64 -10.07
N GLN A 447 -5.91 -11.48 -8.83
CA GLN A 447 -5.42 -10.20 -8.33
C GLN A 447 -3.94 -10.02 -8.70
N TYR A 448 -3.65 -9.02 -9.54
CA TYR A 448 -2.29 -8.71 -10.01
C TYR A 448 -2.02 -7.20 -9.89
N MET A 449 -1.53 -6.79 -8.72
CA MET A 449 -1.27 -5.39 -8.38
C MET A 449 -0.07 -4.84 -9.14
N ALA A 450 -0.35 -4.20 -10.29
CA ALA A 450 0.64 -3.58 -11.16
C ALA A 450 0.07 -2.38 -11.94
N TYR A 451 0.97 -1.55 -12.48
CA TYR A 451 0.61 -0.45 -13.38
C TYR A 451 0.04 -0.96 -14.73
N PRO A 452 -0.71 -0.13 -15.49
CA PRO A 452 -1.52 -0.57 -16.63
C PRO A 452 -0.78 -1.44 -17.66
N ILE A 453 0.41 -1.00 -18.11
CA ILE A 453 1.21 -1.70 -19.12
C ILE A 453 1.62 -3.10 -18.62
N GLN A 454 2.09 -3.20 -17.38
CA GLN A 454 2.50 -4.47 -16.77
C GLN A 454 1.33 -5.42 -16.59
N ALA A 455 0.16 -4.91 -16.17
CA ALA A 455 -1.04 -5.70 -15.99
C ALA A 455 -1.57 -6.25 -17.33
N LEU A 456 -1.65 -5.43 -18.38
CA LEU A 456 -2.06 -5.88 -19.72
C LEU A 456 -1.07 -6.89 -20.30
N THR A 457 0.24 -6.67 -20.10
CA THR A 457 1.28 -7.62 -20.52
C THR A 457 1.14 -8.96 -19.82
N ALA A 458 0.87 -8.95 -18.50
CA ALA A 458 0.64 -10.17 -17.73
C ALA A 458 -0.63 -10.90 -18.20
N ALA A 459 -1.73 -10.18 -18.40
CA ALA A 459 -2.97 -10.77 -18.92
C ALA A 459 -2.77 -11.45 -20.27
N ALA A 460 -2.02 -10.81 -21.17
CA ALA A 460 -1.65 -11.37 -22.48
C ALA A 460 -0.84 -12.68 -22.34
N VAL A 461 0.25 -12.65 -21.56
CA VAL A 461 1.13 -13.81 -21.34
C VAL A 461 0.39 -14.98 -20.67
N LEU A 462 -0.52 -14.67 -19.75
CA LEU A 462 -1.27 -15.65 -18.97
C LEU A 462 -2.55 -16.13 -19.67
N ASN A 463 -2.88 -15.59 -20.86
CA ASN A 463 -4.13 -15.85 -21.58
C ASN A 463 -5.39 -15.55 -20.73
N GLU A 464 -5.40 -14.41 -20.05
CA GLU A 464 -6.50 -14.00 -19.17
C GLU A 464 -7.28 -12.83 -19.79
N TYR A 465 -8.56 -12.74 -19.45
CA TYR A 465 -9.35 -11.55 -19.75
C TYR A 465 -9.00 -10.44 -18.76
N THR A 466 -9.07 -9.19 -19.18
CA THR A 466 -8.86 -8.05 -18.28
C THR A 466 -9.55 -6.80 -18.80
N LEU A 467 -9.88 -5.90 -17.88
CA LEU A 467 -10.25 -4.53 -18.23
C LEU A 467 -8.96 -3.70 -18.35
N THR A 468 -8.78 -3.03 -19.49
CA THR A 468 -7.69 -2.07 -19.73
C THR A 468 -8.26 -0.79 -20.35
N ASP A 469 -7.42 0.13 -20.81
CA ASP A 469 -7.81 1.37 -21.47
C ASP A 469 -7.13 1.52 -22.84
N TRP A 470 -7.76 2.27 -23.75
CA TRP A 470 -7.29 2.41 -25.13
C TRP A 470 -5.88 3.02 -25.21
N GLY A 471 -5.58 4.02 -24.38
CA GLY A 471 -4.22 4.56 -24.24
C GLY A 471 -3.18 3.51 -23.84
N THR A 472 -3.47 2.64 -22.88
CA THR A 472 -2.58 1.54 -22.48
C THR A 472 -2.43 0.52 -23.60
N TYR A 473 -3.54 0.13 -24.25
CA TYR A 473 -3.53 -0.81 -25.38
C TYR A 473 -2.64 -0.32 -26.53
N LEU A 474 -2.69 0.96 -26.87
CA LEU A 474 -1.82 1.55 -27.89
C LEU A 474 -0.35 1.70 -27.45
N SER A 475 -0.08 1.62 -26.15
CA SER A 475 1.24 1.84 -25.56
C SER A 475 2.07 0.57 -25.38
N VAL A 476 1.47 -0.62 -25.43
CA VAL A 476 2.20 -1.89 -25.37
C VAL A 476 2.83 -2.25 -26.72
N ASP A 477 3.83 -3.12 -26.69
CA ASP A 477 4.51 -3.62 -27.88
C ASP A 477 3.62 -4.53 -28.73
N ASP A 478 3.95 -4.68 -30.01
CA ASP A 478 3.17 -5.51 -30.93
C ASP A 478 3.12 -6.97 -30.53
N ALA A 479 4.18 -7.47 -29.89
CA ALA A 479 4.21 -8.81 -29.32
C ALA A 479 3.11 -9.03 -28.28
N VAL A 480 2.78 -8.02 -27.47
CA VAL A 480 1.69 -8.08 -26.49
C VAL A 480 0.35 -7.95 -27.19
N ARG A 481 0.19 -6.97 -28.10
CA ARG A 481 -1.08 -6.74 -28.82
C ARG A 481 -1.52 -7.95 -29.63
N ASN A 482 -0.57 -8.66 -30.26
CA ASN A 482 -0.86 -9.86 -31.04
C ASN A 482 -1.33 -11.06 -30.18
N GLN A 483 -1.16 -10.97 -28.85
CA GLN A 483 -1.62 -11.99 -27.88
C GLN A 483 -2.96 -11.63 -27.23
N ILE A 484 -3.59 -10.52 -27.60
CA ILE A 484 -4.86 -10.06 -27.03
C ILE A 484 -5.87 -9.72 -28.12
N THR A 485 -7.14 -9.91 -27.82
CA THR A 485 -8.29 -9.49 -28.62
C THR A 485 -9.11 -8.48 -27.81
N VAL A 486 -9.57 -7.42 -28.46
CA VAL A 486 -10.51 -6.46 -27.88
C VAL A 486 -11.94 -6.98 -28.11
N TYR A 487 -12.64 -7.32 -27.04
CA TYR A 487 -14.02 -7.83 -27.08
C TYR A 487 -15.07 -6.74 -26.91
N LYS A 488 -14.71 -5.66 -26.23
CA LYS A 488 -15.55 -4.47 -26.09
C LYS A 488 -14.67 -3.23 -26.01
N HIS A 489 -15.08 -2.17 -26.71
CA HIS A 489 -14.43 -0.86 -26.68
C HIS A 489 -15.50 0.18 -26.31
N GLY A 490 -15.27 0.92 -25.23
CA GLY A 490 -16.11 2.06 -24.86
C GLY A 490 -16.22 3.11 -25.97
N GLN A 491 -17.33 3.82 -25.97
CA GLN A 491 -17.67 4.85 -26.92
C GLN A 491 -17.82 6.21 -26.24
N ASP A 492 -17.94 7.25 -27.05
CA ASP A 492 -18.12 8.64 -26.60
C ASP A 492 -19.53 8.98 -26.10
N ASP A 493 -20.47 8.02 -26.13
CA ASP A 493 -21.81 8.17 -25.58
C ASP A 493 -21.72 8.37 -24.05
N PRO A 494 -22.26 9.48 -23.49
CA PRO A 494 -22.29 9.70 -22.04
C PRO A 494 -22.97 8.59 -21.22
N LYS A 495 -23.77 7.73 -21.87
CA LYS A 495 -24.41 6.56 -21.24
C LYS A 495 -23.57 5.30 -21.32
N ASP A 496 -22.49 5.28 -22.09
CA ASP A 496 -21.59 4.13 -22.15
C ASP A 496 -20.84 3.99 -20.81
N VAL A 497 -21.04 2.86 -20.14
CA VAL A 497 -20.41 2.57 -18.85
C VAL A 497 -18.89 2.36 -18.94
N LEU A 498 -18.37 2.15 -20.15
CA LEU A 498 -16.95 2.03 -20.48
C LEU A 498 -16.33 3.38 -20.89
N LEU A 499 -17.11 4.47 -20.97
CA LEU A 499 -16.55 5.81 -21.10
C LEU A 499 -15.79 6.18 -19.83
N MET A 500 -14.58 6.71 -20.00
CA MET A 500 -13.74 7.21 -18.91
C MET A 500 -13.51 8.72 -19.07
N PRO A 501 -14.38 9.56 -18.48
CA PRO A 501 -14.22 11.01 -18.50
C PRO A 501 -12.97 11.41 -17.70
N ALA A 502 -12.12 12.26 -18.27
CA ALA A 502 -10.95 12.80 -17.58
C ALA A 502 -11.16 14.27 -17.21
N HIS A 503 -11.03 14.56 -15.91
CA HIS A 503 -11.15 15.91 -15.39
C HIS A 503 -9.83 16.43 -14.81
N LEU A 504 -9.57 17.71 -15.03
CA LEU A 504 -8.48 18.46 -14.42
C LEU A 504 -9.00 19.18 -13.18
N LEU A 505 -8.46 18.81 -12.03
CA LEU A 505 -8.67 19.47 -10.74
C LEU A 505 -7.60 20.54 -10.52
N VAL A 506 -8.01 21.73 -10.08
CA VAL A 506 -7.10 22.79 -9.63
C VAL A 506 -6.96 22.73 -8.12
N GLY A 507 -5.75 22.48 -7.61
CA GLY A 507 -5.50 22.34 -6.18
C GLY A 507 -5.64 23.64 -5.41
N ALA A 508 -6.27 23.60 -4.22
CA ALA A 508 -6.40 24.76 -3.34
C ALA A 508 -5.04 25.26 -2.80
N LYS A 509 -4.04 24.38 -2.75
CA LYS A 509 -2.65 24.67 -2.36
C LYS A 509 -1.67 24.70 -3.54
N ALA A 510 -2.15 24.96 -4.76
CA ALA A 510 -1.25 25.19 -5.89
C ALA A 510 -0.25 26.31 -5.55
N GLN A 511 1.03 26.10 -5.86
CA GLN A 511 2.11 27.06 -5.58
C GLN A 511 1.93 28.33 -6.41
N ASP A 512 1.59 28.18 -7.69
CA ASP A 512 1.13 29.27 -8.56
C ASP A 512 -0.32 29.02 -8.96
N LEU A 513 -1.24 29.47 -8.11
CA LEU A 513 -2.67 29.28 -8.32
C LEU A 513 -3.18 29.98 -9.59
N ALA A 514 -2.57 31.11 -9.97
CA ALA A 514 -2.97 31.84 -11.19
C ALA A 514 -2.59 31.03 -12.43
N LEU A 515 -1.37 30.48 -12.47
CA LEU A 515 -0.91 29.63 -13.55
C LEU A 515 -1.69 28.30 -13.62
N ALA A 516 -2.02 27.71 -12.47
CA ALA A 516 -2.84 26.49 -12.43
C ALA A 516 -4.24 26.70 -13.02
N LYS A 517 -4.90 27.83 -12.69
CA LYS A 517 -6.19 28.20 -13.27
C LYS A 517 -6.08 28.53 -14.76
N ASP A 518 -5.02 29.22 -15.16
CA ASP A 518 -4.78 29.53 -16.57
C ASP A 518 -4.53 28.26 -17.39
N PHE A 519 -3.76 27.30 -16.88
CA PHE A 519 -3.57 26.00 -17.52
C PHE A 519 -4.89 25.24 -17.66
N ALA A 520 -5.75 25.26 -16.63
CA ALA A 520 -7.08 24.65 -16.71
C ALA A 520 -7.95 25.29 -17.82
N ALA A 521 -7.96 26.62 -17.91
CA ALA A 521 -8.67 27.35 -18.95
C ALA A 521 -8.09 27.11 -20.35
N TRP A 522 -6.76 27.03 -20.47
CA TRP A 522 -6.09 26.70 -21.73
C TRP A 522 -6.38 25.26 -22.18
N ALA A 523 -6.37 24.30 -21.24
CA ALA A 523 -6.60 22.89 -21.51
C ALA A 523 -8.04 22.61 -22.00
N THR A 524 -9.03 23.34 -21.48
CA THR A 524 -10.42 23.30 -21.97
C THR A 524 -10.65 24.17 -23.20
N GLY A 525 -9.74 25.10 -23.48
CA GLY A 525 -9.78 25.98 -24.64
C GLY A 525 -9.38 25.31 -25.96
N LYS A 526 -9.50 26.07 -27.05
CA LYS A 526 -9.26 25.61 -28.42
C LYS A 526 -7.89 24.95 -28.62
N GLU A 527 -6.84 25.52 -28.04
CA GLU A 527 -5.47 25.02 -28.22
C GLU A 527 -5.22 23.73 -27.43
N GLY A 528 -5.68 23.64 -26.18
CA GLY A 528 -5.60 22.42 -25.38
C GLY A 528 -6.39 21.27 -26.01
N GLN A 529 -7.62 21.52 -26.45
CA GLN A 529 -8.43 20.52 -27.14
C GLN A 529 -7.84 20.11 -28.50
N ALA A 530 -7.20 21.02 -29.22
CA ALA A 530 -6.46 20.67 -30.44
C ALA A 530 -5.26 19.75 -30.14
N ALA A 531 -4.56 19.96 -29.02
CA ALA A 531 -3.47 19.08 -28.58
C ALA A 531 -3.98 17.68 -28.23
N VAL A 532 -5.13 17.56 -27.57
CA VAL A 532 -5.80 16.28 -27.30
C VAL A 532 -6.19 15.59 -28.61
N ALA A 533 -6.91 16.28 -29.50
CA ALA A 533 -7.38 15.72 -30.78
C ALA A 533 -6.23 15.27 -31.68
N GLY A 534 -5.09 15.99 -31.63
CA GLY A 534 -3.90 15.68 -32.40
C GLY A 534 -3.02 14.58 -31.79
N PHE A 535 -3.27 14.16 -30.54
CA PHE A 535 -2.43 13.18 -29.87
C PHE A 535 -2.69 11.77 -30.40
N LYS A 536 -1.68 11.23 -31.07
CA LYS A 536 -1.73 9.92 -31.71
C LYS A 536 -0.64 9.00 -31.22
N LYS A 537 -0.97 7.72 -31.11
CA LYS A 537 -0.01 6.61 -31.02
C LYS A 537 -0.26 5.63 -32.14
N ARG A 538 0.81 5.20 -32.80
CA ARG A 538 0.73 4.23 -33.91
C ARG A 538 -0.25 4.67 -35.03
N GLY A 539 -0.38 5.98 -35.25
CA GLY A 539 -1.29 6.57 -36.23
C GLY A 539 -2.75 6.74 -35.77
N GLU A 540 -3.11 6.18 -34.61
CA GLU A 540 -4.47 6.20 -34.06
C GLU A 540 -4.61 7.30 -33.02
N GLN A 541 -5.78 7.95 -33.00
CA GLN A 541 -6.12 8.94 -31.97
C GLN A 541 -6.30 8.22 -30.63
N VAL A 542 -5.64 8.73 -29.59
CA VAL A 542 -5.67 8.08 -28.27
C VAL A 542 -6.84 8.55 -27.42
N TYR A 543 -7.19 9.84 -27.50
CA TYR A 543 -8.24 10.43 -26.68
C TYR A 543 -9.20 11.24 -27.53
N SER A 544 -10.48 11.19 -27.19
CA SER A 544 -11.48 12.11 -27.72
C SER A 544 -11.43 13.44 -26.96
N THR A 545 -11.77 14.55 -27.63
CA THR A 545 -11.90 15.86 -26.97
C THR A 545 -13.03 15.83 -25.94
N ALA A 546 -13.00 16.76 -24.99
CA ALA A 546 -14.14 16.99 -24.10
C ALA A 546 -15.41 17.39 -24.91
N PRO A 547 -16.61 17.15 -24.36
CA PRO A 547 -17.89 17.48 -25.02
C PRO A 547 -18.11 18.96 -25.34
#